data_AF-A0A5C7YMZ5-F1
#
_entry.id   AF-A0A5C7YMZ5-F1
#
_cell.length_a   1.000
_cell.length_b   1.000
_cell.length_c   1.000
_cell.angle_alpha   90.00
_cell.angle_beta   90.00
_cell.angle_gamma   90.00
#
_symmetry.space_group_name_H-M   'P 1'
#
loop_
_entity.id
_entity.type
_entity.pdbx_description
1 polymer ?
#
loop_
_entity_poly.entity_id
_entity_poly.type
_entity_poly.pdbx_seq_one_letter_code
_entity_poly.pdbx_strand_id
1 'polypeptide(L)' 'AEHIYSNSFIKQKIEYIHNNPVKDKIVTLPEDYYFSSARNYAGLENELEIVLLDLF' A
#
# COMPACT_ATOMS: atom_id res chain seq x y z
N ALA A 1 -10.09 -5.78 -17.44
CA ALA A 1 -9.32 -5.79 -16.19
C ALA A 1 -8.41 -7.02 -16.21
N GLU A 2 -7.18 -6.91 -15.73
CA GLU A 2 -6.29 -8.06 -15.57
C GLU A 2 -6.42 -8.61 -14.15
N HIS A 3 -6.48 -9.92 -14.01
CA HIS A 3 -6.62 -10.60 -12.72
C HIS A 3 -5.26 -11.04 -12.19
N ILE A 4 -5.09 -10.93 -10.87
CA ILE A 4 -3.92 -11.40 -10.14
C ILE A 4 -4.39 -12.51 -9.19
N TYR A 5 -3.65 -13.61 -9.13
CA TYR A 5 -4.07 -14.82 -8.40
C TYR A 5 -3.10 -15.29 -7.31
N SER A 6 -1.83 -14.86 -7.32
CA SER A 6 -0.85 -15.31 -6.32
C SER A 6 -0.63 -14.26 -5.24
N ASN A 7 -0.66 -14.69 -3.98
CA ASN A 7 -0.38 -13.81 -2.83
C ASN A 7 0.97 -13.11 -2.96
N SER A 8 1.99 -13.79 -3.50
CA SER A 8 3.30 -13.20 -3.76
C SER A 8 3.24 -12.05 -4.77
N PHE A 9 2.44 -12.19 -5.83
CA PHE A 9 2.31 -11.13 -6.84
C PHE A 9 1.43 -9.99 -6.34
N ILE A 10 0.37 -10.28 -5.57
CA ILE A 10 -0.43 -9.27 -4.87
C ILE A 10 0.48 -8.44 -3.96
N LYS A 11 1.29 -9.10 -3.12
CA LYS A 11 2.23 -8.43 -2.23
C LYS A 11 3.21 -7.53 -2.99
N GLN A 12 3.78 -8.03 -4.09
CA GLN A 12 4.67 -7.23 -4.93
C GLN A 12 3.98 -5.96 -5.48
N LYS A 13 2.71 -6.06 -5.89
CA LYS A 13 1.96 -4.90 -6.40
C LYS A 13 1.63 -3.91 -5.30
N ILE A 14 1.23 -4.38 -4.12
CA ILE A 14 0.99 -3.54 -2.95
C ILE A 14 2.27 -2.78 -2.59
N GLU A 15 3.40 -3.48 -2.46
CA GLU A 15 4.70 -2.86 -2.17
C GLU A 15 5.10 -1.81 -3.22
N TYR A 16 4.89 -2.11 -4.51
CA TYR A 16 5.16 -1.14 -5.58
C TYR A 16 4.31 0.13 -5.44
N ILE A 17 3.00 -0.01 -5.23
CA ILE A 17 2.08 1.11 -5.13
C ILE A 17 2.41 1.98 -3.91
N HIS A 18 2.67 1.36 -2.75
CA HIS A 18 3.00 2.06 -1.51
C HIS A 18 4.33 2.84 -1.60
N ASN A 19 5.29 2.35 -2.40
CA ASN A 19 6.58 3.02 -2.58
C ASN A 19 6.58 4.13 -3.65
N ASN A 20 5.52 4.28 -4.45
CA ASN A 20 5.46 5.34 -5.47
C ASN A 20 5.67 6.76 -4.89
N PRO A 21 5.00 7.16 -3.79
CA PRO A 21 5.22 8.48 -3.17
C PRO A 21 6.66 8.70 -2.68
N VAL A 22 7.34 7.63 -2.26
CA VAL A 22 8.75 7.67 -1.83
C VAL A 22 9.67 7.86 -3.03
N LYS A 23 9.44 7.09 -4.11
CA LYS A 23 10.21 7.19 -5.35
C LYS A 23 10.11 8.59 -5.97
N ASP A 24 8.93 9.19 -5.89
CA ASP A 24 8.66 10.55 -6.38
C ASP A 24 9.13 11.65 -5.40
N LYS A 25 9.71 11.26 -4.26
CA LYS A 25 10.25 12.15 -3.22
C LYS A 25 9.22 13.07 -2.59
N ILE A 26 7.95 12.67 -2.59
CA ILE A 26 6.87 13.39 -1.92
C ILE A 26 6.96 13.16 -0.41
N VAL A 27 7.32 11.94 -0.02
CA VAL A 27 7.48 11.51 1.38
C VAL A 27 8.72 10.65 1.55
N THR A 28 9.17 10.50 2.80
CA THR A 28 10.32 9.66 3.14
C THR A 28 9.95 8.21 3.44
N LEU A 29 8.74 7.97 3.96
CA LEU A 29 8.20 6.63 4.23
C LEU A 29 6.86 6.44 3.50
N PRO A 30 6.51 5.22 3.04
CA PRO A 30 5.24 4.94 2.36
C PRO A 30 4.00 5.40 3.14
N GLU A 31 3.98 5.16 4.45
CA GLU A 31 2.89 5.47 5.37
C GLU A 31 2.78 6.96 5.70
N ASP A 32 3.77 7.80 5.38
CA ASP A 32 3.65 9.25 5.53
C ASP A 32 2.70 9.86 4.49
N TYR A 33 2.41 9.15 3.38
CA TYR A 33 1.47 9.65 2.38
C TYR A 33 0.03 9.47 2.85
N TYR A 34 -0.61 10.58 3.23
CA TYR A 34 -1.93 10.61 3.88
C TYR A 34 -3.03 9.86 3.09
N PHE A 35 -3.01 9.95 1.76
CA PHE A 35 -3.97 9.30 0.88
C PHE A 35 -3.50 7.93 0.37
N SER A 36 -2.63 7.25 1.12
CA SER A 36 -2.15 5.89 0.83
C SER A 36 -2.76 4.87 1.77
N SER A 37 -3.09 3.69 1.25
CA SER A 37 -3.44 2.54 2.08
C SER A 37 -2.24 2.00 2.88
N ALA A 38 -1.01 2.44 2.60
CA ALA A 38 0.16 2.12 3.42
C ALA A 38 -0.08 2.43 4.91
N ARG A 39 -0.85 3.49 5.19
CA ARG A 39 -1.26 3.88 6.55
C ARG A 39 -2.14 2.84 7.22
N ASN A 40 -3.09 2.27 6.48
CA ASN A 40 -3.93 1.18 6.97
C ASN A 40 -3.07 -0.05 7.35
N TYR A 41 -2.13 -0.44 6.48
CA TYR A 41 -1.22 -1.57 6.75
C TYR A 41 -0.25 -1.28 7.92
N ALA A 42 0.09 -0.03 8.16
CA ALA A 42 0.90 0.41 9.30
C ALA A 42 0.10 0.59 10.61
N GLY A 43 -1.23 0.42 10.58
CA GLY A 43 -2.10 0.65 11.76
C GLY A 43 -2.19 2.12 12.18
N LEU A 44 -1.90 3.06 11.27
CA LEU A 44 -1.98 4.49 11.51
C LEU A 44 -3.37 5.04 11.16
N GLU A 45 -3.66 6.24 11.66
CA GLU A 45 -4.84 7.01 11.24
C GLU A 45 -4.85 7.20 9.72
N ASN A 46 -5.98 6.95 9.09
CA ASN A 46 -6.12 6.86 7.64
C ASN A 46 -7.46 7.44 7.19
N GLU A 47 -7.49 7.97 5.97
CA GLU A 47 -8.70 8.50 5.33
C GLU A 47 -9.41 7.44 4.46
N LEU A 48 -8.69 6.38 4.09
CA LEU A 48 -9.19 5.35 3.18
C LEU A 48 -9.81 4.19 3.96
N GLU A 49 -11.11 3.99 3.81
CA GLU A 49 -11.79 2.79 4.26
C GLU A 49 -11.48 1.62 3.31
N ILE A 50 -10.76 0.61 3.80
CA ILE A 50 -10.35 -0.57 3.02
C ILE A 50 -10.56 -1.86 3.81
N VAL A 51 -10.62 -2.98 3.08
CA VAL A 51 -10.45 -4.31 3.65
C VAL A 51 -8.97 -4.67 3.59
N LEU A 52 -8.35 -4.91 4.75
CA LEU A 52 -6.98 -5.38 4.82
C LEU A 52 -6.90 -6.83 4.34
N LEU A 53 -5.92 -7.10 3.49
CA LEU A 53 -5.62 -8.46 3.05
C LEU A 53 -4.60 -9.05 4.00
N ASP A 54 -4.96 -10.19 4.62
CA ASP A 54 -4.00 -11.02 5.31
C ASP A 54 -3.27 -11.88 4.27
N LEU A 55 -2.01 -11.55 4.02
CA LEU A 55 -1.18 -12.22 3.01
C LEU A 55 -0.21 -13.24 3.63
N PHE A 56 -0.43 -13.64 4.90
CA PHE A 56 0.37 -14.63 5.63
C PHE A 56 -0.48 -15.69 6.34
#